data_AF-A0A1F5ARU4-F1
#
_entry.id   AF-A0A1F5ARU4-F1
#
_cell.length_a   1.000
_cell.length_b   1.000
_cell.length_c   1.000
_cell.angle_alpha   90.00
_cell.angle_beta   90.00
_cell.angle_gamma   90.00
#
_symmetry.space_group_name_H-M   'P 1'
#
loop_
_entity.id
_entity.type
_entity.pdbx_description
1 polymer ?
#
loop_
_entity_poly.entity_id
_entity_poly.type
_entity_poly.pdbx_seq_one_letter_code
_entity_poly.pdbx_strand_id
1 'polypeptide(L)' 'MPSAKVKIDKVLLDKIKKYAEMSGYSSVEEFITHCLEKEVAKIEDADSEEEIKKKLKGLGYIS' A
#
# COMPACT_ATOMS: atom_id res chain seq x y z
N MET A 1 -12.60 2.55 -14.34
CA MET A 1 -13.15 3.43 -13.29
C MET A 1 -12.73 2.85 -11.94
N PRO A 2 -12.18 3.63 -11.00
CA PRO A 2 -11.87 3.11 -9.67
C PRO A 2 -13.18 2.72 -8.97
N SER A 3 -13.25 1.47 -8.49
CA SER A 3 -14.47 0.84 -7.98
C SER A 3 -14.70 1.03 -6.48
N ALA A 4 -13.73 1.58 -5.74
CA ALA A 4 -13.80 1.74 -4.28
C ALA A 4 -13.18 3.07 -3.79
N LYS A 5 -13.78 3.65 -2.74
CA LYS A 5 -13.23 4.80 -2.00
C LYS A 5 -12.68 4.31 -0.66
N VAL A 6 -11.41 4.62 -0.36
CA VAL A 6 -10.76 4.28 0.91
C VAL A 6 -10.55 5.57 1.70
N LYS A 7 -10.92 5.56 2.98
CA LYS A 7 -10.63 6.68 3.90
C LYS A 7 -9.18 6.58 4.37
N ILE A 8 -8.46 7.69 4.28
CA ILE A 8 -7.08 7.82 4.74
C ILE A 8 -7.04 8.93 5.78
N ASP A 9 -6.32 8.70 6.87
CA ASP A 9 -6.07 9.74 7.86
C ASP A 9 -5.44 10.98 7.22
N LYS A 10 -5.84 12.17 7.67
CA LYS A 10 -5.41 13.43 7.04
C LYS A 10 -3.90 13.64 7.12
N VAL A 11 -3.30 13.32 8.28
CA VAL A 11 -1.84 13.47 8.49
C VAL A 11 -1.09 12.49 7.60
N LEU A 12 -1.60 11.28 7.43
CA LEU A 12 -1.03 10.30 6.51
C LEU A 12 -1.15 10.77 5.06
N LEU A 13 -2.31 11.29 4.64
CA LEU A 13 -2.52 11.79 3.28
C LEU A 13 -1.56 12.94 2.94
N ASP A 14 -1.30 13.86 3.87
CA ASP A 14 -0.36 14.96 3.65
C ASP A 14 1.08 14.45 3.45
N LYS A 15 1.48 13.41 4.18
CA LYS A 15 2.77 12.74 3.95
C LYS A 15 2.80 12.08 2.57
N ILE A 16 1.76 11.34 2.20
CA ILE A 16 1.65 10.67 0.90
C ILE A 16 1.80 11.69 -0.23
N LYS A 17 1.10 12.83 -0.17
CA LYS A 17 1.21 13.92 -1.15
C LYS A 17 2.65 14.41 -1.30
N LYS A 18 3.30 14.73 -0.17
CA LYS A 18 4.68 15.17 -0.15
C LYS A 18 5.62 14.15 -0.82
N TYR A 19 5.50 12.88 -0.47
CA TYR A 19 6.37 11.84 -1.03
C TYR A 19 6.06 11.53 -2.49
N ALA A 20 4.80 11.61 -2.92
CA ALA A 20 4.42 11.45 -4.33
C ALA A 20 5.10 12.51 -5.21
N GLU A 21 5.04 13.79 -4.80
CA GLU A 21 5.69 14.90 -5.50
C GLU A 21 7.22 14.74 -5.50
N MET A 22 7.82 14.47 -4.34
CA MET A 22 9.27 14.25 -4.22
C MET A 22 9.78 13.07 -5.07
N SER A 23 8.91 12.08 -5.33
CA SER A 23 9.25 10.89 -6.12
C SER A 23 8.90 11.06 -7.61
N GLY A 24 8.43 12.23 -8.04
CA GLY A 24 8.15 12.56 -9.44
C GLY A 24 6.89 11.92 -10.03
N TYR A 25 5.93 11.50 -9.20
CA TYR A 25 4.67 10.94 -9.68
C TYR A 25 3.77 12.02 -10.26
N SER A 26 2.99 11.67 -11.28
CA SER A 26 2.10 12.61 -11.96
C SER A 26 0.86 12.91 -11.12
N SER A 27 0.51 12.02 -10.17
CA SER A 27 -0.59 12.21 -9.24
C SER A 27 -0.38 11.43 -7.93
N VAL A 28 -1.10 11.83 -6.89
CA VAL A 28 -1.11 11.14 -5.60
C VAL A 28 -1.76 9.77 -5.73
N GLU A 29 -2.79 9.66 -6.56
CA GLU A 29 -3.51 8.44 -6.86
C GLU A 29 -2.62 7.39 -7.54
N GLU A 30 -1.77 7.81 -8.48
CA GLU A 30 -0.78 6.94 -9.12
C GLU A 30 0.22 6.40 -8.09
N PHE A 31 0.74 7.27 -7.22
CA PHE A 31 1.65 6.87 -6.16
C PHE A 31 1.02 5.87 -5.19
N ILE A 32 -0.21 6.11 -4.75
CA ILE A 32 -0.96 5.21 -3.87
C ILE A 32 -1.16 3.85 -4.55
N THR A 33 -1.59 3.85 -5.81
CA THR A 33 -1.85 2.62 -6.58
C THR A 33 -0.58 1.79 -6.71
N HIS A 34 0.52 2.39 -7.15
CA HIS A 34 1.79 1.69 -7.31
C HIS A 34 2.32 1.15 -5.96
N CYS A 35 2.17 1.90 -4.87
CA CYS A 35 2.54 1.43 -3.54
C CYS A 35 1.71 0.21 -3.10
N LEU A 36 0.40 0.23 -3.36
CA LEU A 36 -0.49 -0.90 -3.06
C LEU A 36 -0.18 -2.12 -3.92
N GLU A 37 0.02 -1.96 -5.23
CA GLU A 37 0.42 -3.03 -6.14
C GLU A 37 1.72 -3.69 -5.70
N LYS A 38 2.73 -2.88 -5.36
CA LYS A 38 4.01 -3.39 -4.87
C LYS A 38 3.86 -4.17 -3.56
N GLU A 39 2.98 -3.75 -2.67
CA GLU A 39 2.77 -4.45 -1.39
C GLU A 39 1.97 -5.74 -1.58
N VAL A 40 0.96 -5.74 -2.44
CA VAL A 40 0.20 -6.94 -2.81
C VAL A 40 1.12 -7.97 -3.47
N ALA A 41 1.97 -7.56 -4.43
CA ALA A 41 2.91 -8.45 -5.09
C ALA A 41 3.84 -9.16 -4.09
N LYS A 42 4.34 -8.46 -3.06
CA LYS A 42 5.16 -9.10 -2.00
C LYS A 42 4.41 -10.16 -1.20
N ILE A 43 3.08 -10.04 -1.10
CA ILE A 43 2.23 -11.01 -0.41
C ILE A 43 1.93 -12.18 -1.35
N GLU A 44 1.66 -11.93 -2.62
CA GLU A 44 1.42 -12.95 -3.64
C GLU A 44 2.67 -13.78 -3.96
N ASP A 45 3.86 -13.18 -3.94
CA ASP A 45 5.16 -13.86 -4.08
C ASP A 45 5.49 -14.78 -2.87
N ALA A 46 4.65 -14.82 -1.82
CA ALA A 46 4.83 -15.78 -0.75
C ALA A 46 4.23 -17.14 -1.17
N ASP A 47 5.08 -18.13 -1.37
CA ASP A 47 4.74 -19.47 -1.91
C ASP A 47 3.76 -20.30 -1.05
N SER A 48 3.36 -19.84 0.13
CA SER A 48 2.49 -20.61 1.03
C SER A 48 1.65 -19.72 1.95
N GLU A 49 0.45 -20.19 2.28
CA GLU A 49 -0.47 -19.52 3.22
C GLU A 49 0.18 -19.28 4.61
N GLU A 50 1.09 -20.17 5.01
CA GLU A 50 1.86 -20.04 6.25
C GLU A 50 2.88 -18.88 6.20
N GLU A 51 3.52 -18.67 5.04
CA GLU A 51 4.41 -17.53 4.77
C GLU A 51 3.63 -16.22 4.73
N ILE A 52 2.45 -16.23 4.11
CA ILE A 52 1.52 -15.08 4.09
C ILE A 52 1.12 -14.70 5.52
N LYS A 53 0.68 -15.67 6.33
CA LYS A 53 0.33 -15.43 7.75
C LYS A 53 1.50 -14.86 8.54
N LYS A 54 2.72 -15.37 8.36
CA LYS A 54 3.93 -14.84 9.01
C LYS A 54 4.21 -13.39 8.60
N LYS A 55 4.13 -13.06 7.30
CA LYS A 55 4.29 -11.68 6.79
C LYS A 55 3.22 -10.74 7.35
N LEU A 56 1.95 -11.12 7.28
CA LEU A 56 0.84 -10.31 7.79
C LEU A 56 0.94 -10.07 9.31
N LYS A 57 1.39 -11.07 10.06
CA LYS A 57 1.65 -10.94 11.51
C LYS A 57 2.82 -9.98 11.79
N GLY A 58 3.92 -10.08 11.03
CA GLY A 58 5.05 -9.16 11.16
C GLY A 58 4.72 -7.71 10.81
N LEU A 59 3.74 -7.49 9.93
CA LEU A 59 3.20 -6.18 9.59
C LEU A 59 2.12 -5.68 10.56
N GLY A 60 1.70 -6.52 11.52
CA GLY A 60 0.70 -6.16 12.54
C GLY A 60 -0.76 -6.17 12.06
N TYR A 61 -1.06 -6.76 10.90
CA TYR A 61 -2.43 -6.84 10.37
C TYR A 61 -3.27 -7.93 11.00
N ILE A 62 -2.63 -8.97 11.54
CA ILE A 62 -3.28 -10.09 12.24
C ILE A 62 -2.51 -10.41 13.52
N SER A 63 -3.23 -10.74 14.59
CA SER A 63 -2.68 -11.12 15.90
C SER A 63 -2.64 -12.64 16.05
#